data_AF-A0A2E7MSM2-F1
#
_entry.id   AF-A0A2E7MSM2-F1
#
_cell.length_a   1.000
_cell.length_b   1.000
_cell.length_c   1.000
_cell.angle_alpha   90.00
_cell.angle_beta   90.00
_cell.angle_gamma   90.00
#
_symmetry.space_group_name_H-M   'P 1'
#
loop_
_entity.id
_entity.type
_entity.pdbx_description
1 polymer ?
#
loop_
_entity_poly.entity_id
_entity_poly.type
_entity_poly.pdbx_seq_one_letter_code
_entity_poly.pdbx_strand_id
1 'polypeptide(L)'
;AQEAFCEAFHVNATHPQIMAYLGDTNSQVDVWDNFARVISPGGTPSPLLEYDVSEEDQLRAMLDTSYDKELPIKIPEGTTMRAHAAAMSRERWRPMAGDWVDSMSDAEMMDSIDYTLFPNFHPWGAFNRIVYRFRPNGDDHRSSIMECIFLAPYPEGNKPDPAPIHWLSDDENFSDAPELDTLGKVFDQDVFNMGKVQLGLETTQKTGVVLSNYQESKVRWLHQKLTEWCGEDE
;
A
#
# COMPACT_ATOMS: atom_id res chain seq x y z
N ALA A 1 7.18 -12.05 6.40
CA ALA A 1 6.18 -11.96 5.30
C ALA A 1 5.45 -10.61 5.27
N GLN A 2 4.85 -10.16 6.37
CA GLN A 2 3.99 -8.97 6.35
C GLN A 2 4.74 -7.62 6.27
N GLU A 3 6.05 -7.63 6.51
CA GLU A 3 6.86 -6.41 6.70
C GLU A 3 6.93 -5.55 5.44
N ALA A 4 6.98 -6.17 4.26
CA ALA A 4 6.97 -5.46 2.98
C ALA A 4 5.72 -4.60 2.76
N PHE A 5 4.65 -4.87 3.51
CA PHE A 5 3.37 -4.16 3.45
C PHE A 5 3.15 -3.30 4.70
N CYS A 6 4.21 -3.01 5.46
CA CYS A 6 4.14 -2.21 6.68
C CYS A 6 4.72 -0.79 6.51
N GLU A 7 5.20 -0.40 5.33
CA GLU A 7 5.84 0.89 5.11
C GLU A 7 5.94 1.21 3.62
N ALA A 8 6.30 2.46 3.30
CA ALA A 8 6.49 2.94 1.94
C ALA A 8 7.94 3.33 1.63
N PHE A 9 8.87 3.18 2.57
CA PHE A 9 10.29 3.47 2.43
C PHE A 9 10.97 2.64 1.33
N HIS A 10 10.51 1.42 1.07
CA HIS A 10 11.07 0.58 -0.02
C HIS A 10 10.67 1.04 -1.44
N VAL A 11 9.73 1.99 -1.56
CA VAL A 11 9.17 2.43 -2.85
C VAL A 11 10.26 2.89 -3.81
N ASN A 12 11.27 3.60 -3.33
CA ASN A 12 12.37 4.09 -4.16
C ASN A 12 13.16 2.97 -4.86
N ALA A 13 13.25 1.80 -4.23
CA ALA A 13 14.00 0.65 -4.73
C ALA A 13 13.10 -0.32 -5.52
N THR A 14 11.83 -0.45 -5.14
CA THR A 14 10.94 -1.48 -5.69
C THR A 14 9.96 -0.92 -6.70
N HIS A 15 9.45 0.30 -6.49
CA HIS A 15 8.42 0.94 -7.33
C HIS A 15 8.86 2.32 -7.83
N PRO A 16 10.01 2.46 -8.52
CA PRO A 16 10.52 3.77 -8.96
C PRO A 16 9.52 4.56 -9.81
N GLN A 17 8.60 3.87 -10.50
CA GLN A 17 7.53 4.48 -11.29
C GLN A 17 6.54 5.34 -10.48
N ILE A 18 6.35 5.07 -9.18
CA ILE A 18 5.38 5.81 -8.35
C ILE A 18 6.02 6.98 -7.59
N MET A 19 7.35 7.10 -7.59
CA MET A 19 8.07 8.16 -6.87
C MET A 19 7.70 9.57 -7.34
N ALA A 20 7.29 9.74 -8.60
CA ALA A 20 6.85 11.04 -9.11
C ALA A 20 5.52 11.49 -8.50
N TYR A 21 4.74 10.58 -7.90
CA TYR A 21 3.43 10.87 -7.32
C TYR A 21 3.39 10.71 -5.80
N LEU A 22 4.14 9.76 -5.23
CA LEU A 22 4.02 9.35 -3.84
C LEU A 22 5.21 9.81 -3.00
N GLY A 23 4.93 10.47 -1.88
CA GLY A 23 5.93 10.94 -0.92
C GLY A 23 6.37 9.83 0.03
N ASP A 24 7.06 8.83 -0.51
CA ASP A 24 7.54 7.63 0.18
C ASP A 24 8.25 7.91 1.51
N THR A 25 9.31 8.72 1.48
CA THR A 25 10.13 9.05 2.67
C THR A 25 9.51 10.11 3.57
N ASN A 26 8.47 10.81 3.09
CA ASN A 26 7.68 11.77 3.85
C ASN A 26 6.54 11.10 4.64
N SER A 27 6.42 9.78 4.57
CA SER A 27 5.34 9.06 5.22
C SER A 27 5.35 9.30 6.73
N GLN A 28 4.16 9.57 7.28
CA GLN A 28 3.95 9.65 8.71
C GLN A 28 3.71 8.24 9.26
N VAL A 29 4.40 7.89 10.35
CA VAL A 29 4.21 6.62 11.06
C VAL A 29 3.64 6.89 12.45
N ASP A 30 2.49 6.30 12.74
CA ASP A 30 1.83 6.36 14.04
C ASP A 30 1.71 4.95 14.63
N VAL A 31 2.01 4.81 15.93
CA VAL A 31 1.98 3.53 16.63
C VAL A 31 1.11 3.64 17.87
N TRP A 32 0.15 2.72 18.00
CA TRP A 32 -0.67 2.51 19.19
C TRP A 32 -0.41 1.12 19.75
N ASP A 33 -1.19 0.72 20.77
CA ASP A 33 -0.99 -0.57 21.45
C ASP A 33 -1.16 -1.77 20.50
N ASN A 34 -2.35 -1.92 19.88
CA ASN A 34 -2.67 -3.10 19.06
C ASN A 34 -2.72 -2.83 17.56
N PHE A 35 -2.42 -1.60 17.13
CA PHE A 35 -2.33 -1.26 15.72
C PHE A 35 -1.35 -0.12 15.48
N ALA A 36 -0.89 -0.02 14.24
CA ALA A 36 -0.06 1.07 13.76
C ALA A 36 -0.56 1.51 12.38
N ARG A 37 -0.16 2.71 11.95
CA ARG A 37 -0.58 3.31 10.69
C ARG A 37 0.60 3.98 10.00
N VAL A 38 0.62 3.89 8.67
CA VAL A 38 1.45 4.71 7.80
C VAL A 38 0.54 5.56 6.91
N ILE A 39 0.85 6.85 6.79
CA ILE A 39 0.21 7.75 5.82
C ILE A 39 1.29 8.23 4.85
N SER A 40 1.20 7.83 3.59
CA SER A 40 2.07 8.32 2.53
C SER A 40 1.33 9.33 1.65
N PRO A 41 1.80 10.59 1.57
CA PRO A 41 1.08 11.63 0.85
C PRO A 41 1.11 11.39 -0.66
N GLY A 42 -0.06 11.30 -1.28
CA GLY A 42 -0.22 11.27 -2.74
C GLY A 42 -0.07 12.67 -3.37
N GLY A 43 0.24 12.76 -4.65
CA GLY A 43 0.48 14.06 -5.30
C GLY A 43 1.53 14.91 -4.60
N THR A 44 2.54 14.23 -4.07
CA THR A 44 3.75 14.81 -3.48
C THR A 44 4.89 13.93 -3.96
N PRO A 45 5.76 14.43 -4.85
CA PRO A 45 6.89 13.65 -5.33
C PRO A 45 7.82 13.24 -4.20
N SER A 46 8.47 12.09 -4.35
CA SER A 46 9.54 11.65 -3.48
C SER A 46 10.69 12.67 -3.48
N PRO A 47 11.21 13.05 -2.30
CA PRO A 47 12.36 13.95 -2.19
C PRO A 47 13.69 13.28 -2.56
N LEU A 48 13.66 11.99 -2.91
CA LEU A 48 14.80 11.26 -3.45
C LEU A 48 14.96 11.45 -4.96
N LEU A 49 14.01 12.09 -5.64
CA LEU A 49 14.15 12.46 -7.04
C LEU A 49 15.13 13.64 -7.16
N GLU A 50 16.10 13.51 -8.07
CA GLU A 50 17.12 14.54 -8.33
C GLU A 50 16.64 15.65 -9.28
N TYR A 51 15.33 15.71 -9.57
CA TYR A 51 14.72 16.66 -10.49
C TYR A 51 13.35 17.11 -9.99
N ASP A 52 12.94 18.32 -10.39
CA ASP A 52 11.62 18.84 -10.09
C ASP A 52 10.54 18.12 -10.92
N VAL A 53 9.49 17.65 -10.26
CA VAL A 53 8.37 16.97 -10.92
C VAL A 53 7.22 17.94 -11.14
N SER A 54 6.87 18.17 -12.41
CA SER A 54 5.74 19.03 -12.76
C SER A 54 4.42 18.41 -12.31
N GLU A 55 3.39 19.23 -12.06
CA GLU A 55 2.05 18.72 -11.71
C GLU A 55 1.46 17.80 -12.79
N GLU A 56 1.78 18.01 -14.06
CA GLU A 56 1.40 17.13 -15.17
C GLU A 56 2.09 15.76 -15.06
N ASP A 57 3.37 15.72 -14.70
CA ASP A 57 4.11 14.47 -14.50
C ASP A 57 3.63 13.71 -13.26
N GLN A 58 3.24 14.43 -12.20
CA GLN A 58 2.61 13.79 -11.04
C GLN A 58 1.27 13.16 -11.42
N LEU A 59 0.44 13.86 -12.19
CA LEU A 59 -0.83 13.33 -12.70
C LEU A 59 -0.60 12.13 -13.63
N ARG A 60 0.45 12.20 -14.46
CA ARG A 60 0.85 11.12 -15.35
C ARG A 60 1.20 9.85 -14.57
N ALA A 61 2.00 9.98 -13.52
CA ALA A 61 2.37 8.88 -12.65
C ALA A 61 1.17 8.33 -11.87
N MET A 62 0.28 9.20 -11.36
CA MET A 62 -0.97 8.80 -10.69
C MET A 62 -1.86 7.93 -11.59
N LEU A 63 -1.95 8.28 -12.88
CA LEU A 63 -2.81 7.61 -13.86
C LEU A 63 -2.11 6.46 -14.60
N ASP A 64 -0.87 6.12 -14.24
CA ASP A 64 -0.02 5.15 -14.96
C ASP A 64 -0.01 5.38 -16.49
N THR A 65 0.10 6.65 -16.91
CA THR A 65 0.01 7.05 -18.31
C THR A 65 1.40 7.20 -18.93
N SER A 66 1.68 6.51 -20.04
CA SER A 66 2.97 6.61 -20.74
C SER A 66 3.27 8.03 -21.26
N TYR A 67 4.52 8.49 -21.18
CA TYR A 67 4.96 9.86 -21.53
C TYR A 67 4.61 10.31 -22.97
N ASP A 68 4.54 9.37 -23.90
CA ASP A 68 4.20 9.59 -25.31
C ASP A 68 2.71 9.84 -25.55
N LYS A 69 1.86 9.64 -24.53
CA LYS A 69 0.42 9.84 -24.61
C LYS A 69 0.01 11.19 -24.02
N GLU A 70 -1.02 11.79 -24.62
CA GLU A 70 -1.70 12.94 -24.02
C GLU A 70 -2.35 12.52 -22.70
N LEU A 71 -2.29 13.41 -21.69
CA LEU A 71 -3.01 13.21 -20.45
C LEU A 71 -4.52 13.24 -20.72
N PRO A 72 -5.29 12.27 -20.20
CA PRO A 72 -6.73 12.24 -20.41
C PRO A 72 -7.46 13.38 -19.68
N ILE A 73 -6.78 14.02 -18.72
CA ILE A 73 -7.31 15.02 -17.81
C ILE A 73 -6.33 16.20 -17.80
N LYS A 74 -6.87 17.42 -17.79
CA LYS A 74 -6.10 18.65 -17.62
C LYS A 74 -6.37 19.22 -16.24
N ILE A 75 -5.31 19.72 -15.60
CA ILE A 75 -5.42 20.42 -14.31
C ILE A 75 -5.98 21.83 -14.60
N PRO A 76 -7.14 22.20 -14.03
CA PRO A 76 -7.71 23.53 -14.23
C PRO A 76 -6.83 24.65 -13.68
N GLU A 77 -6.83 25.79 -14.36
CA GLU A 77 -6.13 27.00 -13.90
C GLU A 77 -6.60 27.41 -12.49
N GLY A 78 -5.66 27.77 -11.62
CA GLY A 78 -5.95 28.18 -10.24
C GLY A 78 -6.20 27.03 -9.26
N THR A 79 -6.03 25.78 -9.69
CA THR A 79 -6.04 24.59 -8.83
C THR A 79 -4.66 23.92 -8.81
N THR A 80 -4.46 22.97 -7.88
CA THR A 80 -3.30 22.08 -7.88
C THR A 80 -3.70 20.70 -8.39
N MET A 81 -2.73 19.91 -8.85
CA MET A 81 -2.96 18.51 -9.23
C MET A 81 -3.70 17.76 -8.12
N ARG A 82 -3.19 17.84 -6.89
CA ARG A 82 -3.73 17.12 -5.73
C ARG A 82 -5.17 17.49 -5.42
N ALA A 83 -5.51 18.78 -5.40
CA ALA A 83 -6.88 19.23 -5.14
C ALA A 83 -7.84 18.79 -6.26
N HIS A 84 -7.40 18.88 -7.52
CA HIS A 84 -8.20 18.45 -8.66
C HIS A 84 -8.44 16.94 -8.64
N ALA A 85 -7.40 16.15 -8.42
CA ALA A 85 -7.49 14.70 -8.31
C ALA A 85 -8.37 14.25 -7.13
N ALA A 86 -8.33 14.95 -6.00
CA ALA A 86 -9.20 14.67 -4.85
C ALA A 86 -10.68 14.90 -5.21
N ALA A 87 -11.00 16.00 -5.89
CA ALA A 87 -12.35 16.28 -6.38
C ALA A 87 -12.82 15.21 -7.37
N MET A 88 -11.96 14.78 -8.29
CA MET A 88 -12.27 13.68 -9.21
C MET A 88 -12.51 12.35 -8.50
N SER A 89 -11.72 12.04 -7.46
CA SER A 89 -11.88 10.84 -6.64
C SER A 89 -13.25 10.82 -5.94
N ARG A 90 -13.70 11.97 -5.41
CA ARG A 90 -15.05 12.11 -4.83
C ARG A 90 -16.14 11.79 -5.86
N GLU A 91 -16.08 12.39 -7.04
CA GLU A 91 -17.08 12.15 -8.08
C GLU A 91 -17.05 10.72 -8.61
N ARG A 92 -15.89 10.09 -8.67
CA ARG A 92 -15.75 8.66 -8.99
C ARG A 92 -16.48 7.78 -7.97
N TRP A 93 -16.41 8.11 -6.68
CA TRP A 93 -17.00 7.31 -5.61
C TRP A 93 -18.46 7.64 -5.30
N ARG A 94 -18.93 8.86 -5.61
CA ARG A 94 -20.29 9.33 -5.33
C ARG A 94 -21.39 8.36 -5.77
N PRO A 95 -21.32 7.68 -6.93
CA PRO A 95 -22.35 6.70 -7.32
C PRO A 95 -22.51 5.53 -6.33
N MET A 96 -21.42 5.13 -5.66
CA MET A 96 -21.40 3.99 -4.71
C MET A 96 -21.53 4.44 -3.25
N ALA A 97 -21.03 5.63 -2.91
CA ALA A 97 -20.93 6.13 -1.55
C ALA A 97 -21.89 7.29 -1.22
N GLY A 98 -22.57 7.86 -2.21
CA GLY A 98 -23.44 9.02 -2.03
C GLY A 98 -22.70 10.21 -1.43
N ASP A 99 -23.36 10.94 -0.53
CA ASP A 99 -22.83 12.15 0.10
C ASP A 99 -21.71 11.87 1.12
N TRP A 100 -21.40 10.60 1.40
CA TRP A 100 -20.27 10.24 2.27
C TRP A 100 -18.93 10.75 1.71
N VAL A 101 -18.82 10.92 0.39
CA VAL A 101 -17.62 11.47 -0.24
C VAL A 101 -17.31 12.91 0.20
N ASP A 102 -18.34 13.67 0.59
CA ASP A 102 -18.22 15.08 0.95
C ASP A 102 -17.79 15.27 2.42
N SER A 103 -17.86 14.21 3.25
CA SER A 103 -17.32 14.25 4.61
C SER A 103 -15.83 13.95 4.68
N MET A 104 -15.21 13.52 3.58
CA MET A 104 -13.81 13.14 3.53
C MET A 104 -12.91 14.30 3.10
N SER A 105 -11.76 14.41 3.75
CA SER A 105 -10.69 15.33 3.40
C SER A 105 -10.00 14.97 2.08
N ASP A 106 -9.25 15.92 1.50
CA ASP A 106 -8.40 15.62 0.33
C ASP A 106 -7.34 14.56 0.64
N ALA A 107 -6.84 14.53 1.88
CA ALA A 107 -5.92 13.49 2.34
C ALA A 107 -6.55 12.10 2.28
N GLU A 108 -7.79 11.94 2.77
CA GLU A 108 -8.52 10.68 2.68
C GLU A 108 -8.86 10.27 1.24
N MET A 109 -8.86 11.22 0.29
CA MET A 109 -9.10 10.95 -1.12
C MET A 109 -7.83 10.61 -1.91
N MET A 110 -6.66 11.00 -1.41
CA MET A 110 -5.40 11.01 -2.17
C MET A 110 -4.26 10.21 -1.54
N ASP A 111 -4.24 10.08 -0.22
CA ASP A 111 -3.12 9.48 0.51
C ASP A 111 -3.27 7.97 0.67
N SER A 112 -2.14 7.27 0.70
CA SER A 112 -2.09 5.87 1.09
C SER A 112 -2.12 5.80 2.61
N ILE A 113 -3.27 5.42 3.16
CA ILE A 113 -3.48 5.28 4.61
C ILE A 113 -3.51 3.79 4.95
N ASP A 114 -2.36 3.24 5.32
CA ASP A 114 -2.18 1.80 5.53
C ASP A 114 -2.07 1.46 7.03
N TYR A 115 -3.05 0.71 7.53
CA TYR A 115 -3.06 0.23 8.91
C TYR A 115 -2.49 -1.18 9.00
N THR A 116 -1.82 -1.48 10.10
CA THR A 116 -1.50 -2.85 10.52
C THR A 116 -2.13 -3.10 11.87
N LEU A 117 -3.07 -4.04 11.94
CA LEU A 117 -3.70 -4.53 13.16
C LEU A 117 -3.05 -5.86 13.51
N PHE A 118 -2.41 -5.90 14.67
CA PHE A 118 -1.77 -7.11 15.15
C PHE A 118 -2.84 -8.21 15.40
N PRO A 119 -2.60 -9.47 15.00
CA PRO A 119 -1.32 -10.00 14.53
C PRO A 119 -1.08 -9.92 13.01
N ASN A 120 -2.11 -9.75 12.19
CA ASN A 120 -1.95 -10.04 10.77
C ASN A 120 -2.94 -9.42 9.77
N PHE A 121 -3.61 -8.33 10.13
CA PHE A 121 -4.66 -7.74 9.31
C PHE A 121 -4.29 -6.31 8.91
N HIS A 122 -4.32 -6.00 7.62
CA HIS A 122 -3.85 -4.70 7.09
C HIS A 122 -4.91 -4.03 6.21
N PRO A 123 -5.91 -3.36 6.81
CA PRO A 123 -6.90 -2.62 6.06
C PRO A 123 -6.35 -1.26 5.63
N TRP A 124 -6.62 -0.87 4.38
CA TRP A 124 -6.37 0.49 3.94
C TRP A 124 -7.57 1.39 4.27
N GLY A 125 -7.27 2.66 4.57
CA GLY A 125 -8.23 3.65 5.01
C GLY A 125 -9.02 4.31 3.88
N ALA A 126 -10.07 5.05 4.29
CA ALA A 126 -10.94 5.82 3.42
C ALA A 126 -11.60 4.96 2.32
N PHE A 127 -11.51 5.38 1.06
CA PHE A 127 -12.07 4.65 -0.08
C PHE A 127 -11.04 3.74 -0.78
N ASN A 128 -9.83 3.59 -0.22
CA ASN A 128 -8.93 2.56 -0.71
C ASN A 128 -9.48 1.20 -0.33
N ARG A 129 -9.72 0.36 -1.34
CA ARG A 129 -10.43 -0.91 -1.18
C ARG A 129 -9.55 -2.04 -0.64
N ILE A 130 -8.25 -1.85 -0.59
CA ILE A 130 -7.30 -2.94 -0.38
C ILE A 130 -7.27 -3.33 1.09
N VAL A 131 -7.29 -4.64 1.34
CA VAL A 131 -7.08 -5.23 2.65
C VAL A 131 -6.18 -6.45 2.50
N TYR A 132 -5.10 -6.51 3.26
CA TYR A 132 -4.24 -7.70 3.32
C TYR A 132 -4.50 -8.52 4.58
N ARG A 133 -4.38 -9.83 4.45
CA ARG A 133 -4.25 -10.71 5.62
C ARG A 133 -3.16 -11.74 5.36
N PHE A 134 -2.23 -11.86 6.30
CA PHE A 134 -1.11 -12.81 6.18
C PHE A 134 -1.26 -13.92 7.20
N ARG A 135 -1.20 -15.17 6.77
CA ARG A 135 -1.38 -16.32 7.66
C ARG A 135 -0.16 -17.23 7.59
N PRO A 136 0.25 -17.84 8.71
CA PRO A 136 1.20 -18.95 8.65
C PRO A 136 0.69 -20.04 7.71
N ASN A 137 1.60 -20.65 6.95
CA ASN A 137 1.30 -21.83 6.14
C ASN A 137 1.70 -23.09 6.91
N GLY A 138 0.88 -23.46 7.91
CA GLY A 138 1.28 -24.45 8.92
C GLY A 138 2.46 -23.94 9.75
N ASP A 139 3.41 -24.85 10.03
CA ASP A 139 4.63 -24.56 10.81
C ASP A 139 5.84 -24.22 9.91
N ASP A 140 5.64 -24.03 8.61
CA ASP A 140 6.71 -23.67 7.70
C ASP A 140 7.05 -22.18 7.79
N HIS A 141 8.19 -21.87 8.40
CA HIS A 141 8.69 -20.50 8.55
C HIS A 141 9.12 -19.84 7.22
N ARG A 142 9.20 -20.61 6.12
CA ARG A 142 9.57 -20.10 4.80
C ARG A 142 8.38 -19.73 3.92
N SER A 143 7.16 -20.06 4.33
CA SER A 143 5.96 -19.77 3.54
C SER A 143 4.84 -19.14 4.37
N SER A 144 3.98 -18.40 3.69
CA SER A 144 2.81 -17.76 4.28
C SER A 144 1.71 -17.64 3.24
N ILE A 145 0.46 -17.66 3.69
CA ILE A 145 -0.69 -17.36 2.84
C ILE A 145 -0.94 -15.87 2.90
N MET A 146 -0.79 -15.17 1.78
CA MET A 146 -1.21 -13.78 1.62
C MET A 146 -2.60 -13.76 0.97
N GLU A 147 -3.56 -13.14 1.65
CA GLU A 147 -4.88 -12.88 1.10
C GLU A 147 -4.97 -11.40 0.70
N CYS A 148 -5.29 -11.13 -0.57
CA CYS A 148 -5.66 -9.80 -1.05
C CYS A 148 -7.18 -9.71 -1.16
N ILE A 149 -7.78 -8.84 -0.35
CA ILE A 149 -9.22 -8.68 -0.24
C ILE A 149 -9.59 -7.27 -0.70
N PHE A 150 -10.58 -7.14 -1.57
CA PHE A 150 -11.16 -5.84 -1.93
C PHE A 150 -12.49 -5.61 -1.19
N LEU A 151 -12.55 -4.56 -0.38
CA LEU A 151 -13.75 -4.09 0.29
C LEU A 151 -14.14 -2.71 -0.25
N ALA A 152 -15.37 -2.55 -0.71
CA ALA A 152 -15.86 -1.30 -1.27
C ALA A 152 -17.26 -0.95 -0.72
N PRO A 153 -17.61 0.34 -0.67
CA PRO A 153 -19.00 0.74 -0.45
C PRO A 153 -19.88 0.23 -1.59
N TYR A 154 -21.16 0.05 -1.27
CA TYR A 154 -22.21 -0.30 -2.22
C TYR A 154 -23.45 0.56 -1.91
N PRO A 155 -24.27 0.88 -2.93
CA PRO A 155 -25.53 1.59 -2.71
C PRO A 155 -26.41 0.85 -1.71
N GLU A 156 -27.09 1.59 -0.83
CA GLU A 156 -27.96 0.99 0.19
C GLU A 156 -28.93 -0.04 -0.41
N GLY A 157 -29.06 -1.19 0.25
CA GLY A 157 -29.89 -2.31 -0.23
C GLY A 157 -29.28 -3.15 -1.37
N ASN A 158 -28.15 -2.75 -1.96
CA ASN A 158 -27.49 -3.45 -3.07
C ASN A 158 -26.16 -4.10 -2.65
N LYS A 159 -26.14 -4.79 -1.50
CA LYS A 159 -24.95 -5.52 -1.05
C LYS A 159 -24.64 -6.66 -2.03
N PRO A 160 -23.45 -6.69 -2.66
CA PRO A 160 -23.08 -7.79 -3.52
C PRO A 160 -22.83 -9.08 -2.73
N ASP A 161 -23.02 -10.22 -3.38
CA ASP A 161 -22.57 -11.50 -2.84
C ASP A 161 -21.03 -11.51 -2.68
N PRO A 162 -20.49 -12.27 -1.71
CA PRO A 162 -19.05 -12.44 -1.59
C PRO A 162 -18.45 -12.98 -2.89
N ALA A 163 -17.33 -12.39 -3.32
CA ALA A 163 -16.57 -12.91 -4.45
C ALA A 163 -16.04 -14.32 -4.15
N PRO A 164 -15.97 -15.23 -5.15
CA PRO A 164 -15.29 -16.50 -4.98
C PRO A 164 -13.80 -16.26 -4.71
N ILE A 165 -13.20 -17.15 -3.93
CA ILE A 165 -11.75 -17.11 -3.68
C ILE A 165 -11.05 -17.69 -4.90
N HIS A 166 -10.14 -16.91 -5.48
CA HIS A 166 -9.16 -17.38 -6.46
C HIS A 166 -7.84 -17.68 -5.72
N TRP A 167 -7.42 -18.94 -5.74
CA TRP A 167 -6.16 -19.36 -5.14
C TRP A 167 -5.08 -19.38 -6.21
N LEU A 168 -3.99 -18.65 -5.97
CA LEU A 168 -2.78 -18.73 -6.77
C LEU A 168 -1.80 -19.71 -6.12
N SER A 169 -1.09 -20.47 -6.95
CA SER A 169 0.04 -21.30 -6.55
C SER A 169 1.36 -20.52 -6.59
N ASP A 170 2.43 -21.11 -6.05
CA ASP A 170 3.76 -20.50 -6.01
C ASP A 170 4.37 -20.27 -7.41
N ASP A 171 3.86 -20.96 -8.44
CA ASP A 171 4.31 -20.85 -9.83
C ASP A 171 3.52 -19.79 -10.63
N GLU A 172 2.47 -19.22 -10.04
CA GLU A 172 1.61 -18.19 -10.64
C GLU A 172 1.95 -16.80 -10.10
N ASN A 173 1.85 -15.79 -10.95
CA ASN A 173 2.07 -14.40 -10.55
C ASN A 173 0.75 -13.78 -10.06
N PHE A 174 0.85 -12.75 -9.22
CA PHE A 174 -0.32 -11.95 -8.89
C PHE A 174 -0.87 -11.24 -10.13
N SER A 175 -0.04 -10.90 -11.11
CA SER A 175 -0.51 -10.35 -12.39
C SER A 175 -1.28 -11.34 -13.27
N ASP A 176 -1.26 -12.64 -12.97
CA ASP A 176 -2.09 -13.63 -13.65
C ASP A 176 -3.55 -13.61 -13.14
N ALA A 177 -3.82 -12.99 -11.99
CA ALA A 177 -5.15 -12.78 -11.44
C ALA A 177 -5.78 -11.47 -11.97
N PRO A 178 -6.69 -11.52 -12.96
CA PRO A 178 -7.22 -10.31 -13.61
C PRO A 178 -8.00 -9.39 -12.65
N GLU A 179 -8.56 -9.92 -11.57
CA GLU A 179 -9.27 -9.16 -10.54
C GLU A 179 -8.37 -8.18 -9.77
N LEU A 180 -7.04 -8.38 -9.75
CA LEU A 180 -6.08 -7.48 -9.13
C LEU A 180 -5.70 -6.30 -10.04
N ASP A 181 -6.00 -6.37 -11.33
CA ASP A 181 -5.71 -5.31 -12.31
C ASP A 181 -4.24 -4.85 -12.22
N THR A 182 -3.97 -3.54 -12.17
CA THR A 182 -2.61 -2.98 -12.09
C THR A 182 -1.88 -3.36 -10.81
N LEU A 183 -2.60 -3.70 -9.73
CA LEU A 183 -2.02 -4.05 -8.44
C LEU A 183 -1.25 -5.38 -8.49
N GLY A 184 -1.65 -6.31 -9.36
CA GLY A 184 -0.95 -7.59 -9.52
C GLY A 184 0.52 -7.40 -9.89
N LYS A 185 0.82 -6.43 -10.77
CA LYS A 185 2.21 -6.10 -11.15
C LYS A 185 3.02 -5.49 -10.01
N VAL A 186 2.38 -4.78 -9.10
CA VAL A 186 3.02 -4.20 -7.91
C VAL A 186 3.41 -5.33 -6.96
N PHE A 187 2.49 -6.24 -6.68
CA PHE A 187 2.77 -7.40 -5.82
C PHE A 187 3.85 -8.32 -6.38
N ASP A 188 3.90 -8.52 -7.69
CA ASP A 188 4.99 -9.30 -8.30
C ASP A 188 6.37 -8.69 -8.01
N GLN A 189 6.47 -7.35 -7.98
CA GLN A 189 7.72 -6.66 -7.62
C GLN A 189 8.07 -6.89 -6.14
N ASP A 190 7.08 -6.84 -5.25
CA ASP A 190 7.28 -7.07 -3.81
C ASP A 190 7.71 -8.51 -3.52
N VAL A 191 6.96 -9.49 -4.03
CA VAL A 191 7.19 -10.92 -3.79
C VAL A 191 8.54 -11.36 -4.36
N PHE A 192 8.94 -10.82 -5.52
CA PHE A 192 10.26 -11.03 -6.10
C PHE A 192 11.41 -10.60 -5.17
N ASN A 193 11.20 -9.53 -4.38
CA ASN A 193 12.17 -9.06 -3.40
C ASN A 193 12.11 -9.87 -2.10
N MET A 194 10.91 -10.21 -1.62
CA MET A 194 10.71 -10.94 -0.36
C MET A 194 11.45 -12.29 -0.33
N GLY A 195 11.41 -13.07 -1.40
CA GLY A 195 12.14 -14.35 -1.47
C GLY A 195 13.66 -14.17 -1.30
N LYS A 196 14.22 -13.08 -1.81
CA LYS A 196 15.64 -12.75 -1.67
C LYS A 196 15.97 -12.24 -0.26
N VAL A 197 15.06 -11.49 0.36
CA VAL A 197 15.19 -11.09 1.77
C VAL A 197 15.26 -12.33 2.65
N GLN A 198 14.35 -13.30 2.46
CA GLN A 198 14.38 -14.56 3.21
C GLN A 198 15.70 -15.32 3.03
N LEU A 199 16.19 -15.46 1.80
CA LEU A 199 17.50 -16.08 1.54
C LEU A 199 18.66 -15.33 2.22
N GLY A 200 18.60 -14.00 2.24
CA GLY A 200 19.57 -13.17 2.94
C GLY A 200 19.54 -13.36 4.45
N LEU A 201 18.34 -13.46 5.04
CA LEU A 201 18.16 -13.71 6.48
C LEU A 201 18.69 -15.08 6.91
N GLU A 202 18.58 -16.09 6.06
CA GLU A 202 19.10 -17.44 6.35
C GLU A 202 20.62 -17.56 6.22
N THR A 203 21.24 -16.64 5.47
CA THR A 203 22.70 -16.65 5.20
C THR A 203 23.46 -15.56 5.95
N THR A 204 22.76 -14.67 6.65
CA THR A 204 23.36 -13.54 7.38
C THR A 204 24.22 -14.01 8.54
N GLN A 205 25.35 -13.32 8.75
CA GLN A 205 26.19 -13.48 9.95
C GLN A 205 25.82 -12.49 11.06
N LYS A 206 24.92 -11.54 10.77
CA LYS A 206 24.43 -10.59 11.78
C LYS A 206 23.43 -11.31 12.67
N THR A 207 23.42 -10.97 13.95
CA THR A 207 22.45 -11.49 14.92
C THR A 207 21.05 -10.89 14.78
N GLY A 208 20.84 -9.96 13.84
CA GLY A 208 19.56 -9.32 13.58
C GLY A 208 19.62 -8.39 12.36
N VAL A 209 18.49 -7.72 12.10
CA VAL A 209 18.33 -6.73 11.02
C VAL A 209 18.53 -5.31 11.53
N VAL A 210 18.92 -4.41 10.62
CA VAL A 210 19.01 -2.97 10.91
C VAL A 210 17.82 -2.30 10.25
N LEU A 211 17.02 -1.60 11.04
CA LEU A 211 15.83 -0.88 10.59
C LEU A 211 16.03 0.63 10.80
N SER A 212 15.43 1.41 9.91
CA SER A 212 15.33 2.86 9.94
C SER A 212 14.73 3.35 11.26
N ASN A 213 15.23 4.49 11.71
CA ASN A 213 14.79 5.08 12.98
C ASN A 213 13.33 5.54 12.97
N TYR A 214 12.79 5.96 11.83
CA TYR A 214 11.43 6.49 11.74
C TYR A 214 10.56 5.69 10.77
N GLN A 215 10.99 5.56 9.52
CA GLN A 215 10.15 4.99 8.46
C GLN A 215 9.80 3.49 8.68
N GLU A 216 10.69 2.74 9.34
CA GLU A 216 10.44 1.32 9.66
C GLU A 216 9.94 1.13 11.11
N SER A 217 9.40 2.17 11.75
CA SER A 217 8.85 2.07 13.12
C SER A 217 7.68 1.10 13.22
N LYS A 218 6.83 1.02 12.19
CA LYS A 218 5.72 0.05 12.15
C LYS A 218 6.23 -1.39 12.09
N VAL A 219 7.30 -1.66 11.32
CA VAL A 219 7.98 -2.97 11.28
C VAL A 219 8.56 -3.34 12.65
N ARG A 220 9.28 -2.41 13.31
CA ARG A 220 9.81 -2.64 14.66
C ARG A 220 8.71 -2.93 15.68
N TRP A 221 7.62 -2.16 15.65
CA TRP A 221 6.47 -2.37 16.51
C TRP A 221 5.86 -3.77 16.30
N LEU A 222 5.71 -4.22 15.04
CA LEU A 222 5.19 -5.55 14.73
C LEU A 222 6.03 -6.65 15.39
N HIS A 223 7.36 -6.55 15.27
CA HIS A 223 8.28 -7.49 15.93
C HIS A 223 8.21 -7.42 17.46
N GLN A 224 8.10 -6.23 18.03
CA GLN A 224 7.91 -6.09 19.48
C GLN A 224 6.64 -6.79 19.96
N LYS A 225 5.49 -6.60 19.27
CA LYS A 225 4.24 -7.29 19.62
C LYS A 225 4.34 -8.80 19.44
N LEU A 226 5.06 -9.28 18.42
CA LEU A 226 5.34 -10.71 18.24
C LEU A 226 6.16 -11.27 19.41
N THR A 227 7.23 -10.58 19.82
CA THR A 227 8.06 -10.95 20.97
C THR A 227 7.24 -11.00 22.27
N GLU A 228 6.44 -9.95 22.55
CA GLU A 228 5.54 -9.90 23.70
C GLU A 228 4.54 -11.07 23.71
N TRP A 229 4.00 -11.42 22.54
CA TRP A 229 2.99 -12.47 22.40
C TRP A 229 3.56 -13.88 22.52
N CYS A 230 4.72 -14.14 21.90
CA CYS A 230 5.37 -15.44 21.96
C CYS A 230 5.95 -15.73 23.35
N GLY A 231 6.21 -14.68 24.14
CA GLY A 231 6.99 -14.75 25.37
C GLY A 231 8.46 -14.98 25.02
N GLU A 232 9.34 -14.07 25.43
CA GLU A 232 10.73 -14.48 25.58
C GLU A 232 10.78 -15.39 26.80
N ASP A 233 11.20 -16.65 26.61
CA ASP A 233 11.71 -17.43 27.73
C ASP A 233 12.87 -16.61 28.35
N GLU A 234 12.66 -16.01 29.52
CA GLU A 234 13.73 -15.40 30.34
C GLU A 234 14.83 -16.42 30.69
#